data_AF-A0A3D4KV31-F1
#
_entry.id   AF-A0A3D4KV31-F1
#
_cell.length_a   1.000
_cell.length_b   1.000
_cell.length_c   1.000
_cell.angle_alpha   90.00
_cell.angle_beta   90.00
_cell.angle_gamma   90.00
#
_symmetry.space_group_name_H-M   'P 1'
#
loop_
_entity.id
_entity.type
_entity.pdbx_description
1 polymer ?
#
loop_
_entity_poly.entity_id
_entity_poly.type
_entity_poly.pdbx_seq_one_letter_code
_entity_poly.pdbx_strand_id
1 'polypeptide(L)' 'WLMEHCWEYGFILRYPRDKQDITGITYEPWHYRYVGVDAAKEITRLGITLEEYDEMIGLVDSDE' A
#
# COMPACT_ATOMS: atom_id res chain seq x y z
N TRP A 1 12.14 7.60 -9.40
CA TRP A 1 11.92 6.40 -10.24
C TRP A 1 11.14 5.31 -9.53
N LEU A 2 11.71 4.49 -8.62
CA LEU A 2 10.94 3.38 -8.01
C LEU A 2 9.66 3.83 -7.31
N MET A 3 9.72 4.88 -6.47
CA MET A 3 8.53 5.44 -5.82
C MET A 3 7.47 5.96 -6.82
N GLU A 4 7.87 6.33 -8.03
CA GLU A 4 6.97 6.90 -9.05
C GLU A 4 6.40 5.85 -10.01
N HIS A 5 7.12 4.73 -10.22
CA HIS A 5 6.81 3.74 -11.25
C HIS A 5 6.53 2.32 -10.72
N CYS A 6 6.81 2.02 -9.45
CA CYS A 6 6.68 0.65 -8.91
C CYS A 6 5.29 0.03 -9.12
N TRP A 7 4.24 0.86 -9.08
CA TRP A 7 2.85 0.44 -9.27
C TRP A 7 2.56 -0.08 -10.67
N GLU A 8 3.29 0.40 -11.69
CA GLU A 8 3.19 -0.09 -13.08
C GLU A 8 3.57 -1.57 -13.17
N TYR A 9 4.34 -2.06 -12.18
CA TYR A 9 4.83 -3.42 -12.08
C TYR A 9 4.17 -4.21 -10.95
N GLY A 10 3.09 -3.69 -10.35
CA GLY A 10 2.35 -4.36 -9.29
C GLY A 10 2.96 -4.24 -7.89
N PHE A 11 3.88 -3.30 -7.69
CA PHE A 11 4.49 -3.02 -6.39
C PHE A 11 3.99 -1.71 -5.80
N ILE A 12 3.94 -1.66 -4.46
CA ILE A 12 3.72 -0.44 -3.69
C ILE A 12 4.89 -0.18 -2.77
N LEU A 13 5.16 1.09 -2.44
CA LEU A 13 5.97 1.43 -1.28
C LEU A 13 5.18 1.05 -0.03
N ARG A 14 5.61 -0.02 0.66
CA ARG A 14 4.77 -0.65 1.68
C ARG A 14 4.62 0.20 2.95
N TYR A 15 5.66 0.98 3.29
CA TYR A 15 5.73 1.77 4.51
C TYR A 15 6.12 3.23 4.19
N PRO A 16 5.14 4.09 3.82
CA PRO A 16 5.36 5.51 3.56
C PRO A 16 5.49 6.34 4.85
N ARG A 17 6.00 7.57 4.75
CA ARG A 17 6.40 8.41 5.91
C ARG A 17 5.25 8.81 6.83
N ASP A 18 4.06 8.94 6.28
CA ASP A 18 2.87 9.55 6.87
C ASP A 18 1.79 8.53 7.24
N LYS A 19 2.12 7.23 7.23
CA LYS A 19 1.17 6.14 7.50
C LYS A 19 1.60 5.21 8.63
N GLN A 20 2.62 5.57 9.42
CA GLN A 20 3.08 4.74 10.54
C GLN A 20 1.96 4.40 11.53
N ASP A 21 1.02 5.32 11.76
CA ASP A 21 -0.11 5.10 12.67
C ASP A 21 -1.08 4.01 12.18
N ILE A 22 -1.05 3.70 10.88
CA ILE A 22 -1.86 2.65 10.24
C ILE A 22 -1.04 1.38 10.07
N THR A 23 0.17 1.48 9.51
CA THR A 23 1.01 0.31 9.19
C THR A 23 1.72 -0.27 10.40
N GLY A 24 1.84 0.49 11.49
CA GLY A 24 2.66 0.14 12.66
C GLY A 24 4.17 0.13 12.40
N ILE A 25 4.62 0.46 11.19
CA ILE A 25 6.01 0.39 10.75
C ILE A 25 6.47 1.77 10.29
N THR A 26 7.66 2.17 10.72
CA THR A 26 8.24 3.46 10.33
C THR A 26 8.58 3.49 8.84
N TYR A 27 8.95 4.66 8.33
CA TYR A 27 9.27 4.84 6.92
C TYR A 27 10.41 3.91 6.45
N GLU A 28 10.13 3.06 5.47
CA GLU A 28 11.12 2.19 4.84
C GLU A 28 11.16 2.42 3.31
N PRO A 29 12.00 3.34 2.80
CA PRO A 29 12.08 3.66 1.37
C PRO A 29 12.50 2.48 0.47
N TRP A 30 13.07 1.43 1.06
CA TRP A 30 13.53 0.23 0.39
C TRP A 30 12.47 -0.88 0.33
N HIS A 31 11.39 -0.79 1.10
CA HIS A 31 10.44 -1.88 1.26
C HIS A 31 9.31 -1.78 0.24
N TYR A 32 9.36 -2.63 -0.78
CA TYR A 32 8.31 -2.75 -1.78
C TYR A 32 7.58 -4.08 -1.65
N ARG A 33 6.25 -4.02 -1.75
CA ARG A 33 5.38 -5.19 -1.65
C ARG A 33 4.67 -5.41 -2.98
N TYR A 34 4.80 -6.60 -3.55
CA TYR A 34 3.99 -7.01 -4.69
C TYR A 34 2.55 -7.30 -4.21
N VAL A 35 1.59 -6.68 -4.88
CA VAL A 35 0.14 -6.80 -4.63
C VAL A 35 -0.65 -7.09 -5.91
N GLY A 36 0.02 -7.14 -7.06
CA GLY A 36 -0.61 -7.21 -8.38
C GLY A 36 -0.83 -5.83 -8.99
N VAL A 37 -0.85 -5.75 -10.33
CA VAL A 37 -0.86 -4.48 -11.08
C VAL A 37 -2.11 -3.64 -10.78
N ASP A 38 -3.29 -4.26 -10.77
CA ASP A 38 -4.55 -3.53 -10.56
C ASP A 38 -4.64 -2.93 -9.15
N ALA A 39 -4.33 -3.73 -8.12
CA ALA A 39 -4.30 -3.27 -6.74
C ALA A 39 -3.23 -2.18 -6.54
N ALA A 40 -2.00 -2.38 -7.04
CA ALA A 40 -0.94 -1.39 -6.88
C ALA A 40 -1.30 -0.05 -7.53
N LYS A 41 -1.93 -0.09 -8.70
CA LYS A 41 -2.44 1.10 -9.39
C LYS A 41 -3.51 1.81 -8.57
N GLU A 42 -4.46 1.09 -7.99
CA GLU A 42 -5.52 1.68 -7.16
C GLU A 42 -4.98 2.27 -5.86
N ILE A 43 -4.15 1.52 -5.13
CA ILE A 43 -3.47 1.95 -3.90
C ILE A 43 -2.69 3.23 -4.15
N THR A 44 -1.90 3.28 -5.23
CA THR A 44 -1.10 4.45 -5.60
C THR A 44 -1.99 5.64 -5.99
N ARG A 45 -3.05 5.41 -6.78
CA ARG A 45 -3.99 6.46 -7.20
C ARG A 45 -4.71 7.10 -6.02
N LEU A 46 -5.07 6.29 -5.03
CA LEU A 46 -5.80 6.73 -3.84
C LEU A 46 -4.88 7.28 -2.75
N GLY A 47 -3.58 6.97 -2.79
CA GLY A 47 -2.62 7.39 -1.75
C GLY A 47 -2.86 6.69 -0.40
N ILE A 48 -3.30 5.43 -0.45
CA ILE A 48 -3.66 4.63 0.73
C ILE A 48 -2.62 3.54 1.00
N THR A 49 -2.70 2.89 2.16
CA THR A 49 -1.90 1.72 2.49
C THR A 49 -2.56 0.42 2.01
N LEU A 50 -1.89 -0.70 2.23
CA LEU A 50 -2.46 -2.01 1.93
C LEU A 50 -3.61 -2.35 2.90
N GLU A 51 -3.47 -1.97 4.17
CA GLU A 51 -4.51 -2.15 5.19
C GLU A 51 -5.81 -1.42 4.81
N GLU A 52 -5.70 -0.12 4.48
CA GLU A 52 -6.84 0.68 4.03
C GLU A 52 -7.47 0.11 2.74
N TYR A 53 -6.67 -0.46 1.85
CA TYR A 53 -7.15 -1.10 0.63
C TYR A 53 -7.89 -2.42 0.93
N ASP A 54 -7.33 -3.27 1.78
CA ASP A 54 -7.93 -4.56 2.17
C ASP A 54 -9.29 -4.33 2.87
N GLU A 55 -9.40 -3.33 3.74
CA GLU A 55 -10.68 -2.89 4.33
C GLU A 55 -11.68 -2.44 3.25
N MET A 56 -11.25 -1.60 2.30
CA MET A 56 -12.10 -1.09 1.23
C MET A 56 -12.68 -2.20 0.35
N ILE A 57 -11.92 -3.27 0.09
CA ILE A 57 -12.37 -4.40 -0.74
C ILE A 57 -13.00 -5.54 0.09
N GLY A 58 -13.17 -5.35 1.40
CA GLY A 58 -13.81 -6.32 2.29
C GLY A 58 -13.00 -7.59 2.50
N LEU A 59 -11.66 -7.51 2.48
CA LEU A 59 -10.77 -8.61 2.84
C LEU A 59 -10.49 -8.69 4.35
N VAL A 60 -10.83 -7.64 5.11
CA VAL A 60 -10.77 -7.62 6.57
C VAL A 60 -12.20 -7.49 7.09
N ASP A 61 -12.62 -8.45 7.92
CA ASP A 61 -13.91 -8.36 8.61
C ASP A 61 -13.83 -7.21 9.62
N SER A 62 -14.80 -6.28 9.56
CA SER A 62 -14.85 -5.08 10.41
C SER A 62 -15.22 -5.35 11.88
N ASP A 63 -15.29 -6.63 12.27
CA ASP A 63 -15.83 -7.07 13.56
C ASP A 63 -14.77 -7.86 14.35
N GLU A 64 -13.78 -7.13 14.87
CA GLU A 64 -13.10 -7.47 16.14
C GLU A 64 -12.83 -6.20 16.97
#